data_AF-A0A953RE31-F1
#
_entry.id   AF-A0A953RE31-F1
#
_cell.length_a   1.000
_cell.length_b   1.000
_cell.length_c   1.000
_cell.angle_alpha   90.00
_cell.angle_beta   90.00
_cell.angle_gamma   90.00
#
_symmetry.space_group_name_H-M   'P 1'
#
loop_
_entity.id
_entity.type
_entity.pdbx_description
1 polymer ?
#
loop_
_entity_poly.entity_id
_entity_poly.type
_entity_poly.pdbx_seq_one_letter_code
_entity_poly.pdbx_strand_id
1 'polypeptide(L)'
;MEQNREKIRAQGLGLAAISYDSIAVLKAFADREHIGFELLSDPDSQVIRTFHILNETVDKTSPTFGIPYPGTYVLNERGVVTAKYFEDDYRVRDTAASILLRQFGLAPPAHETVAAKHLQLSVSDTDNSLRPGQRISLAVEVRLPERMHVYAPEVSGYIPISLKLESSPAFQADPVVFPQSRMMRLEAIHETVPVYEGRFRLLETITLAGAQQIEPLLDANRNLTVSGELRYQACDDHECFVPESVRMKWTVHVLPFDRTRAPEPLRRKL
;
A
#
# COMPACT_ATOMS: atom_id res chain seq x y z
N MET A 1 -0.13 7.50 9.27
CA MET A 1 -0.34 8.95 9.07
C MET A 1 0.83 9.76 9.61
N GLU A 2 1.11 9.77 10.93
CA GLU A 2 2.20 10.58 11.53
C GLU A 2 3.56 10.41 10.84
N GLN A 3 4.02 9.17 10.62
CA GLN A 3 5.29 8.88 9.95
C GLN A 3 5.44 9.47 8.53
N ASN A 4 4.32 9.80 7.87
CA ASN A 4 4.31 10.38 6.53
C ASN A 4 3.84 11.85 6.54
N ARG A 5 3.69 12.49 7.71
CA ARG A 5 3.14 13.85 7.85
C ARG A 5 3.90 14.87 7.00
N GLU A 6 5.23 14.81 6.99
CA GLU A 6 6.05 15.74 6.20
C GLU A 6 5.86 15.54 4.70
N LYS A 7 5.80 14.29 4.24
CA LYS A 7 5.52 13.98 2.82
C LYS A 7 4.13 14.45 2.41
N ILE A 8 3.13 14.27 3.27
CA ILE A 8 1.76 14.77 3.06
C ILE A 8 1.78 16.29 2.91
N ARG A 9 2.43 17.01 3.84
CA ARG A 9 2.54 18.48 3.78
C ARG A 9 3.32 18.97 2.56
N ALA A 10 4.35 18.25 2.14
CA ALA A 10 5.12 18.56 0.93
C ALA A 10 4.27 18.47 -0.35
N GLN A 11 3.15 17.73 -0.33
CA GLN A 11 2.16 17.72 -1.41
C GLN A 11 1.11 18.84 -1.29
N GLY A 12 1.28 19.78 -0.35
CA GLY A 12 0.31 20.86 -0.10
C GLY A 12 -0.93 20.43 0.68
N LEU A 13 -0.93 19.22 1.27
CA LEU A 13 -2.08 18.69 1.99
C LEU A 13 -2.04 19.02 3.49
N GLY A 14 -3.22 19.35 4.03
CA GLY A 14 -3.49 19.27 5.46
C GLY A 14 -3.77 17.84 5.92
N LEU A 15 -3.61 17.55 7.21
CA LEU A 15 -3.90 16.24 7.79
C LEU A 15 -4.63 16.42 9.12
N ALA A 16 -5.80 15.78 9.21
CA ALA A 16 -6.56 15.65 10.43
C ALA A 16 -7.17 14.24 10.52
N ALA A 17 -7.41 13.75 11.74
CA ALA A 17 -8.24 12.58 11.98
C ALA A 17 -9.40 12.93 12.90
N ILE A 18 -10.55 12.29 12.69
CA ILE A 18 -11.75 12.48 13.52
C ILE A 18 -12.10 11.17 14.21
N SER A 19 -12.48 11.23 15.48
CA SER A 19 -13.04 10.09 16.20
C SER A 19 -14.13 10.51 17.17
N TYR A 20 -14.86 9.52 17.68
CA TYR A 20 -15.89 9.72 18.69
C TYR A 20 -15.34 10.01 20.10
N ASP A 21 -14.02 10.08 20.25
CA ASP A 21 -13.38 10.29 21.54
C ASP A 21 -13.47 11.76 21.94
N SER A 22 -13.48 12.02 23.26
CA SER A 22 -13.43 13.38 23.79
C SER A 22 -12.07 14.03 23.55
N ILE A 23 -12.03 15.37 23.57
CA ILE A 23 -10.79 16.14 23.48
C ILE A 23 -9.72 15.65 24.47
N ALA A 24 -10.12 15.34 25.71
CA ALA A 24 -9.19 14.87 26.74
C ALA A 24 -8.58 13.50 26.41
N VAL A 25 -9.38 12.57 25.86
CA VAL A 25 -8.90 11.26 25.41
C VAL A 25 -7.96 11.40 24.22
N LEU A 26 -8.35 12.21 23.23
CA LEU A 26 -7.51 12.49 22.05
C LEU A 26 -6.19 13.14 22.44
N LYS A 27 -6.19 14.09 23.37
CA LYS A 27 -4.97 14.71 23.89
C LYS A 27 -4.08 13.69 24.59
N ALA A 28 -4.63 12.87 25.48
CA ALA A 28 -3.85 11.84 26.17
C ALA A 28 -3.23 10.82 25.20
N PHE A 29 -3.96 10.46 24.13
CA PHE A 29 -3.46 9.61 23.06
C PHE A 29 -2.34 10.30 22.27
N ALA A 30 -2.55 11.56 21.85
CA ALA A 30 -1.58 12.33 21.08
C ALA A 30 -0.27 12.54 21.85
N ASP A 31 -0.36 12.86 23.14
CA ASP A 31 0.81 13.05 23.99
C ASP A 31 1.61 11.74 24.15
N ARG A 32 0.92 10.59 24.26
CA ARG A 32 1.55 9.27 24.40
C ARG A 32 2.21 8.77 23.11
N GLU A 33 1.48 8.85 21.99
CA GLU A 33 1.93 8.34 20.68
C GLU A 33 2.70 9.40 19.88
N HIS A 34 2.95 10.57 20.47
CA HIS A 34 3.61 11.71 19.85
C HIS A 34 2.96 12.14 18.52
N ILE A 35 1.62 12.16 18.49
CA ILE A 35 0.86 12.58 17.32
C ILE A 35 0.89 14.11 17.22
N GLY A 36 1.36 14.61 16.09
CA GLY A 36 1.52 16.03 15.88
C GLY A 36 0.54 16.64 14.86
N PHE A 37 -0.28 15.84 14.19
CA PHE A 37 -1.38 16.34 13.35
C PHE A 37 -2.69 16.48 14.16
N GLU A 38 -3.66 17.19 13.60
CA GLU A 38 -4.90 17.53 14.30
C GLU A 38 -5.79 16.31 14.55
N LEU A 39 -6.24 16.14 15.80
CA LEU A 39 -7.25 15.15 16.18
C LEU A 39 -8.54 15.88 16.55
N LEU A 40 -9.60 15.62 15.79
CA LEU A 40 -10.91 16.24 15.90
C LEU A 40 -11.84 15.34 16.74
N SER A 41 -12.47 15.93 17.74
CA SER A 41 -13.41 15.26 18.64
C SER A 41 -14.83 15.35 18.10
N ASP A 42 -15.50 14.22 17.95
CA ASP A 42 -16.91 14.10 17.55
C ASP A 42 -17.67 13.22 18.56
N PRO A 43 -17.79 13.64 19.84
CA PRO A 43 -18.18 12.76 20.93
C PRO A 43 -19.54 12.09 20.73
N ASP A 44 -20.50 12.75 20.08
CA ASP A 44 -21.83 12.20 19.79
C ASP A 44 -21.91 11.52 18.41
N SER A 45 -20.77 11.38 17.73
CA SER A 45 -20.63 10.85 16.38
C SER A 45 -21.52 11.57 15.36
N GLN A 46 -21.74 12.88 15.50
CA GLN A 46 -22.63 13.65 14.62
C GLN A 46 -22.05 13.75 13.20
N VAL A 47 -20.76 14.07 13.10
CA VAL A 47 -20.06 14.12 11.80
C VAL A 47 -19.95 12.70 11.23
N ILE A 48 -19.55 11.74 12.05
CA ILE A 48 -19.48 10.31 11.67
C ILE A 48 -20.81 9.80 11.08
N ARG A 49 -21.94 10.15 11.71
CA ARG A 49 -23.30 9.82 11.21
C ARG A 49 -23.63 10.56 9.92
N THR A 50 -23.29 11.85 9.83
CA THR A 50 -23.54 12.68 8.64
C THR A 50 -22.82 12.14 7.42
N PHE A 51 -21.62 11.60 7.60
CA PHE A 51 -20.85 10.94 6.53
C PHE A 51 -21.30 9.50 6.25
N HIS A 52 -22.29 8.99 6.97
CA HIS A 52 -22.78 7.61 6.87
C HIS A 52 -21.70 6.55 7.08
N ILE A 53 -20.76 6.82 7.98
CA ILE A 53 -19.65 5.91 8.32
C ILE A 53 -19.73 5.40 9.75
N LEU A 54 -20.86 5.53 10.44
CA LEU A 54 -21.03 4.90 11.75
C LEU A 54 -20.97 3.37 11.63
N ASN A 55 -20.24 2.71 12.52
CA ASN A 55 -20.32 1.25 12.61
C ASN A 55 -21.60 0.82 13.36
N GLU A 56 -22.62 0.45 12.60
CA GLU A 56 -23.92 0.02 13.13
C GLU A 56 -23.92 -1.39 13.73
N THR A 57 -22.84 -2.17 13.56
CA THR A 57 -22.73 -3.51 14.16
C THR A 57 -22.38 -3.46 15.65
N VAL A 58 -22.07 -2.29 16.20
CA VAL A 58 -21.71 -2.11 17.61
C VAL A 58 -22.98 -1.85 18.42
N ASP A 59 -23.19 -2.66 19.46
CA ASP A 59 -24.35 -2.51 20.35
C ASP A 59 -24.37 -1.13 21.02
N LYS A 60 -25.58 -0.54 21.17
CA LYS A 60 -25.77 0.81 21.74
C LYS A 60 -25.33 0.92 23.21
N THR A 61 -25.31 -0.19 23.94
CA THR A 61 -24.85 -0.28 25.33
C THR A 61 -23.34 -0.52 25.42
N SER A 62 -22.66 -0.72 24.29
CA SER A 62 -21.20 -0.90 24.27
C SER A 62 -20.48 0.42 24.55
N PRO A 63 -19.39 0.41 25.35
CA PRO A 63 -18.54 1.59 25.54
C PRO A 63 -17.82 2.05 24.25
N THR A 64 -17.84 1.23 23.19
CA THR A 64 -17.34 1.58 21.86
C THR A 64 -18.42 2.03 20.88
N PHE A 65 -19.67 2.17 21.33
CA PHE A 65 -20.74 2.71 20.50
C PHE A 65 -20.39 4.13 20.05
N GLY A 66 -20.54 4.39 18.74
CA GLY A 66 -20.11 5.64 18.10
C GLY A 66 -18.85 5.52 17.24
N ILE A 67 -18.12 4.39 17.31
CA ILE A 67 -16.95 4.15 16.47
C ILE A 67 -17.35 4.15 14.97
N PRO A 68 -16.57 4.78 14.09
CA PRO A 68 -16.83 4.72 12.65
C PRO A 68 -16.29 3.42 12.02
N TYR A 69 -16.84 3.04 10.88
CA TYR A 69 -16.10 2.27 9.89
C TYR A 69 -14.86 3.09 9.49
N PRO A 70 -13.66 2.54 9.66
CA PRO A 70 -12.44 3.30 9.42
C PRO A 70 -12.25 3.54 7.93
N GLY A 71 -11.73 4.72 7.60
CA GLY A 71 -11.33 5.05 6.24
C GLY A 71 -10.66 6.40 6.16
N THR A 72 -10.28 6.78 4.95
CA THR A 72 -9.62 8.06 4.65
C THR A 72 -10.33 8.76 3.50
N TYR A 73 -10.54 10.06 3.65
CA TYR A 73 -10.99 10.93 2.56
C TYR A 73 -9.82 11.81 2.11
N VAL A 74 -9.73 12.05 0.81
CA VAL A 74 -8.90 13.13 0.24
C VAL A 74 -9.84 14.20 -0.25
N LEU A 75 -9.59 15.45 0.15
CA LEU A 75 -10.41 16.60 -0.18
C LEU A 75 -9.58 17.62 -0.95
N ASN A 76 -10.22 18.38 -1.84
CA ASN A 76 -9.62 19.56 -2.44
C ASN A 76 -9.76 20.79 -1.53
N GLU A 77 -9.17 21.93 -1.94
CA GLU A 77 -9.19 23.20 -1.20
C GLU A 77 -10.59 23.76 -0.92
N ARG A 78 -11.62 23.30 -1.64
CA ARG A 78 -13.02 23.69 -1.44
C ARG A 78 -13.78 22.75 -0.50
N GLY A 79 -13.11 21.75 0.09
CA GLY A 79 -13.73 20.75 0.95
C GLY A 79 -14.51 19.68 0.20
N VAL A 80 -14.30 19.53 -1.12
CA VAL A 80 -14.94 18.47 -1.92
C VAL A 80 -14.09 17.20 -1.86
N VAL A 81 -14.72 16.07 -1.57
CA VAL A 81 -14.07 14.74 -1.57
C VAL A 81 -13.68 14.36 -3.00
N THR A 82 -12.38 14.17 -3.25
CA THR A 82 -11.82 13.75 -4.54
C THR A 82 -11.41 12.28 -4.55
N ALA A 83 -11.17 11.67 -3.39
CA ALA A 83 -10.91 10.23 -3.26
C ALA A 83 -11.41 9.69 -1.91
N LYS A 84 -11.69 8.38 -1.88
CA LYS A 84 -12.15 7.63 -0.70
C LYS A 84 -11.35 6.34 -0.60
N TYR A 85 -10.86 6.02 0.60
CA TYR A 85 -10.17 4.78 0.92
C TYR A 85 -10.91 4.13 2.10
N PHE A 86 -11.88 3.28 1.77
CA PHE A 86 -12.73 2.52 2.69
C PHE A 86 -12.78 1.09 2.19
N GLU A 87 -12.74 0.15 3.11
CA GLU A 87 -12.71 -1.28 2.83
C GLU A 87 -13.90 -1.95 3.52
N ASP A 88 -14.44 -2.99 2.89
CA ASP A 88 -15.61 -3.73 3.42
C ASP A 88 -15.28 -4.39 4.77
N ASP A 89 -14.07 -4.92 4.91
CA ASP A 89 -13.53 -5.38 6.18
C ASP A 89 -12.88 -4.22 6.93
N TYR A 90 -13.49 -3.80 8.05
CA TYR A 90 -13.01 -2.70 8.90
C TYR A 90 -11.58 -2.89 9.44
N ARG A 91 -11.04 -4.11 9.38
CA ARG A 91 -9.66 -4.41 9.78
C ARG A 91 -8.67 -4.02 8.70
N VAL A 92 -9.11 -3.98 7.44
CA VAL A 92 -8.27 -3.61 6.31
C VAL A 92 -8.10 -2.09 6.29
N ARG A 93 -6.85 -1.64 6.23
CA ARG A 93 -6.54 -0.20 6.19
C ARG A 93 -5.42 0.09 5.23
N ASP A 94 -5.71 0.94 4.24
CA ASP A 94 -4.69 1.57 3.43
C ASP A 94 -3.74 2.42 4.27
N THR A 95 -2.44 2.27 4.03
CA THR A 95 -1.44 3.11 4.66
C THR A 95 -1.36 4.49 4.01
N ALA A 96 -0.88 5.46 4.78
CA ALA A 96 -0.65 6.82 4.27
C ALA A 96 0.29 6.82 3.06
N ALA A 97 1.36 6.02 3.10
CA ALA A 97 2.32 5.93 2.01
C ALA A 97 1.72 5.27 0.77
N SER A 98 0.86 4.26 0.91
CA SER A 98 0.13 3.66 -0.22
C SER A 98 -0.87 4.62 -0.86
N ILE A 99 -1.54 5.44 -0.05
CA ILE A 99 -2.39 6.53 -0.56
C ILE A 99 -1.54 7.54 -1.33
N LEU A 100 -0.40 7.97 -0.77
CA LEU A 100 0.49 8.93 -1.42
C LEU A 100 1.05 8.41 -2.75
N LEU A 101 1.46 7.14 -2.79
CA LEU A 101 1.93 6.50 -4.02
C LEU A 101 0.83 6.46 -5.09
N ARG A 102 -0.37 5.98 -4.74
CA ARG A 102 -1.47 5.84 -5.71
C ARG A 102 -2.02 7.18 -6.18
N GLN A 103 -2.09 8.18 -5.30
CA GLN A 103 -2.68 9.48 -5.62
C GLN A 103 -1.69 10.45 -6.26
N PHE A 104 -0.42 10.41 -5.87
CA PHE A 104 0.58 11.41 -6.26
C PHE A 104 1.83 10.82 -6.91
N GLY A 105 1.90 9.49 -7.10
CA GLY A 105 3.07 8.83 -7.69
C GLY A 105 4.32 8.88 -6.81
N LEU A 106 4.19 9.23 -5.53
CA LEU A 106 5.30 9.34 -4.58
C LEU A 106 5.83 7.96 -4.17
N ALA A 107 6.67 7.40 -5.04
CA ALA A 107 7.32 6.15 -4.76
C ALA A 107 8.38 6.29 -3.64
N PRO A 108 8.40 5.34 -2.71
CA PRO A 108 9.49 5.23 -1.74
C PRO A 108 10.81 4.95 -2.48
N PRO A 109 11.97 5.31 -1.88
CA PRO A 109 13.27 4.93 -2.42
C PRO A 109 13.41 3.40 -2.43
N ALA A 110 14.16 2.89 -3.41
CA ALA A 110 14.49 1.48 -3.45
C ALA A 110 15.42 1.09 -2.31
N HIS A 111 15.09 0.00 -1.61
CA HIS A 111 15.95 -0.57 -0.57
C HIS A 111 16.90 -1.62 -1.15
N GLU A 112 16.61 -2.16 -2.34
CA GLU A 112 17.47 -3.11 -3.04
C GLU A 112 17.51 -2.80 -4.55
N THR A 113 18.67 -3.00 -5.17
CA THR A 113 18.83 -2.98 -6.63
C THR A 113 19.52 -4.26 -7.06
N VAL A 114 18.88 -4.98 -7.97
CA VAL A 114 19.37 -6.27 -8.50
C VAL A 114 19.75 -6.07 -9.96
N ALA A 115 21.02 -6.28 -10.27
CA ALA A 115 21.47 -6.39 -11.66
C ALA A 115 21.03 -7.75 -12.20
N ALA A 116 20.25 -7.76 -13.27
CA ALA A 116 19.86 -8.97 -13.96
C ALA A 116 20.41 -8.94 -15.40
N LYS A 117 20.25 -10.04 -16.13
CA LYS A 117 20.60 -10.03 -17.54
C LYS A 117 19.65 -9.09 -18.28
N HIS A 118 20.23 -8.15 -19.01
CA HIS A 118 19.51 -7.29 -19.95
C HIS A 118 18.57 -6.25 -19.30
N LEU A 119 18.48 -6.19 -17.98
CA LEU A 119 17.74 -5.16 -17.25
C LEU A 119 18.28 -4.98 -15.83
N GLN A 120 17.92 -3.86 -15.21
CA GLN A 120 18.11 -3.60 -13.78
C GLN A 120 16.76 -3.56 -13.09
N LEU A 121 16.69 -4.16 -11.90
CA LEU A 121 15.53 -4.12 -11.02
C LEU A 121 15.84 -3.28 -9.78
N SER A 122 14.89 -2.46 -9.36
CA SER A 122 14.93 -1.79 -8.07
C SER A 122 13.65 -2.11 -7.31
N VAL A 123 13.80 -2.57 -6.06
CA VAL A 123 12.71 -3.08 -5.22
C VAL A 123 12.44 -2.08 -4.11
N SER A 124 11.17 -1.78 -3.88
CA SER A 124 10.72 -0.83 -2.87
C SER A 124 9.34 -1.21 -2.32
N ASP A 125 9.01 -0.69 -1.14
CA ASP A 125 7.73 -0.83 -0.45
C ASP A 125 7.37 0.48 0.21
N THR A 126 6.07 0.75 0.33
CA THR A 126 5.56 2.03 0.83
C THR A 126 5.85 2.27 2.31
N ASP A 127 6.08 1.22 3.10
CA ASP A 127 6.04 1.29 4.55
C ASP A 127 7.05 0.33 5.21
N ASN A 128 8.03 0.91 5.91
CA ASN A 128 9.04 0.15 6.64
C ASN A 128 8.47 -0.59 7.87
N SER A 129 7.27 -0.23 8.33
CA SER A 129 6.62 -0.85 9.49
C SER A 129 5.12 -0.91 9.32
N LEU A 130 4.56 -2.09 9.59
CA LEU A 130 3.16 -2.43 9.37
C LEU A 130 2.48 -2.94 10.63
N ARG A 131 1.16 -2.92 10.65
CA ARG A 131 0.32 -3.59 11.63
C ARG A 131 -0.58 -4.60 10.89
N PRO A 132 -1.06 -5.66 11.58
CA PRO A 132 -1.99 -6.60 10.99
C PRO A 132 -3.21 -5.90 10.37
N GLY A 133 -3.71 -6.40 9.24
CA GLY A 133 -4.78 -5.76 8.46
C GLY A 133 -4.34 -4.58 7.60
N GLN A 134 -3.11 -4.07 7.71
CA GLN A 134 -2.69 -2.98 6.82
C GLN A 134 -2.47 -3.47 5.40
N ARG A 135 -2.88 -2.62 4.46
CA ARG A 135 -2.81 -2.81 3.02
C ARG A 135 -1.73 -1.89 2.44
N ILE A 136 -0.74 -2.49 1.79
CA ILE A 136 0.44 -1.79 1.27
C ILE A 136 0.76 -2.13 -0.16
N SER A 137 1.49 -1.24 -0.83
CA SER A 137 1.99 -1.46 -2.18
C SER A 137 3.47 -1.85 -2.16
N LEU A 138 3.76 -2.97 -2.82
CA LEU A 138 5.10 -3.41 -3.20
C LEU A 138 5.36 -2.94 -4.64
N ALA A 139 6.54 -2.40 -4.88
CA ALA A 139 6.91 -1.84 -6.18
C ALA A 139 8.20 -2.45 -6.70
N VAL A 140 8.15 -2.90 -7.96
CA VAL A 140 9.31 -3.32 -8.74
C VAL A 140 9.48 -2.33 -9.88
N GLU A 141 10.57 -1.58 -9.85
CA GLU A 141 10.95 -0.71 -10.95
C GLU A 141 11.94 -1.44 -11.86
N VAL A 142 11.62 -1.48 -13.15
CA VAL A 142 12.42 -2.14 -14.17
C VAL A 142 13.06 -1.06 -15.03
N ARG A 143 14.35 -1.21 -15.32
CA ARG A 143 15.10 -0.36 -16.25
C ARG A 143 15.76 -1.22 -17.32
N LEU A 144 15.34 -1.02 -18.56
CA LEU A 144 15.93 -1.62 -19.74
C LEU A 144 16.95 -0.65 -20.35
N PRO A 145 18.07 -1.16 -20.90
CA PRO A 145 18.95 -0.39 -21.78
C PRO A 145 18.20 0.13 -23.03
N GLU A 146 18.82 1.06 -23.74
CA GLU A 146 18.28 1.51 -25.04
C GLU A 146 18.16 0.35 -26.02
N ARG A 147 17.14 0.42 -26.89
CA ARG A 147 16.85 -0.60 -27.93
C ARG A 147 16.56 -1.99 -27.36
N MET A 148 16.16 -2.08 -26.09
CA MET A 148 15.67 -3.30 -25.46
C MET A 148 14.22 -3.14 -25.04
N HIS A 149 13.46 -4.23 -25.16
CA HIS A 149 12.07 -4.30 -24.74
C HIS A 149 11.73 -5.64 -24.08
N VAL A 150 10.62 -5.66 -23.35
CA VAL A 150 9.96 -6.88 -22.87
C VAL A 150 8.49 -6.85 -23.27
N TYR A 151 7.88 -8.00 -23.50
CA TYR A 151 6.47 -8.07 -23.85
C TYR A 151 5.56 -7.81 -22.65
N ALA A 152 4.49 -7.04 -22.88
CA ALA A 152 3.48 -6.75 -21.86
C ALA A 152 2.54 -7.96 -21.63
N PRO A 153 1.85 -8.06 -20.48
CA PRO A 153 1.01 -9.21 -20.11
C PRO A 153 -0.08 -9.60 -21.12
N GLU A 154 -0.59 -8.64 -21.88
CA GLU A 154 -1.65 -8.81 -22.86
C GLU A 154 -1.19 -9.40 -24.21
N VAL A 155 0.12 -9.63 -24.38
CA VAL A 155 0.69 -10.20 -25.61
C VAL A 155 0.16 -11.62 -25.86
N SER A 156 0.02 -12.01 -27.14
CA SER A 156 -0.38 -13.37 -27.55
C SER A 156 0.73 -14.04 -28.36
N GLY A 157 1.11 -15.27 -27.99
CA GLY A 157 2.16 -16.03 -28.69
C GLY A 157 3.59 -15.74 -28.24
N TYR A 158 3.79 -14.82 -27.30
CA TYR A 158 5.10 -14.43 -26.75
C TYR A 158 5.19 -14.68 -25.25
N ILE A 159 6.39 -14.51 -24.67
CA ILE A 159 6.62 -14.67 -23.23
C ILE A 159 6.53 -13.28 -22.56
N PRO A 160 5.43 -12.95 -21.88
CA PRO A 160 5.29 -11.68 -21.20
C PRO A 160 6.16 -11.59 -19.95
N ILE A 161 6.45 -10.35 -19.55
CA ILE A 161 6.90 -10.07 -18.19
C ILE A 161 5.80 -10.39 -17.19
N SER A 162 6.15 -11.08 -16.11
CA SER A 162 5.24 -11.41 -15.02
C SER A 162 5.93 -11.28 -13.68
N LEU A 163 5.28 -10.58 -12.75
CA LEU A 163 5.63 -10.57 -11.33
C LEU A 163 4.70 -11.53 -10.59
N LYS A 164 5.26 -12.37 -9.71
CA LYS A 164 4.49 -13.27 -8.85
C LYS A 164 5.07 -13.28 -7.45
N LEU A 165 4.25 -13.07 -6.44
CA LEU A 165 4.61 -13.30 -5.04
C LEU A 165 4.44 -14.79 -4.67
N GLU A 166 5.30 -15.26 -3.78
CA GLU A 166 5.13 -16.57 -3.16
C GLU A 166 3.91 -16.55 -2.23
N SER A 167 3.00 -17.51 -2.41
CA SER A 167 1.78 -17.60 -1.60
C SER A 167 2.11 -17.81 -0.12
N SER A 168 1.47 -17.04 0.76
CA SER A 168 1.67 -17.12 2.21
C SER A 168 0.37 -16.87 2.96
N PRO A 169 0.10 -17.55 4.09
CA PRO A 169 -1.02 -17.21 4.96
C PRO A 169 -0.84 -15.86 5.68
N ALA A 170 0.33 -15.23 5.58
CA ALA A 170 0.61 -13.93 6.18
C ALA A 170 -0.08 -12.75 5.48
N PHE A 171 -0.46 -12.90 4.20
CA PHE A 171 -1.03 -11.81 3.42
C PHE A 171 -1.91 -12.33 2.28
N GLN A 172 -2.83 -11.49 1.84
CA GLN A 172 -3.53 -11.65 0.57
C GLN A 172 -2.93 -10.67 -0.44
N ALA A 173 -2.53 -11.17 -1.61
CA ALA A 173 -2.08 -10.33 -2.72
C ALA A 173 -3.23 -10.06 -3.71
N ASP A 174 -3.28 -8.83 -4.21
CA ASP A 174 -4.14 -8.45 -5.33
C ASP A 174 -3.42 -8.70 -6.67
N PRO A 175 -4.14 -8.65 -7.81
CA PRO A 175 -3.49 -8.69 -9.12
C PRO A 175 -2.47 -7.56 -9.29
N VAL A 176 -1.35 -7.89 -9.94
CA VAL A 176 -0.31 -6.93 -10.30
C VAL A 176 -0.90 -5.86 -11.24
N VAL A 177 -0.65 -4.60 -10.90
CA VAL A 177 -0.95 -3.45 -11.74
C VAL A 177 0.27 -3.15 -12.61
N PHE A 178 0.08 -3.34 -13.91
CA PHE A 178 1.05 -2.98 -14.93
C PHE A 178 0.76 -1.57 -15.48
N PRO A 179 1.78 -0.81 -15.91
CA PRO A 179 1.58 0.48 -16.55
C PRO A 179 0.98 0.28 -17.95
N GLN A 180 0.53 1.36 -18.58
CA GLN A 180 0.08 1.28 -19.97
C GLN A 180 1.26 0.88 -20.88
N SER A 181 1.06 -0.16 -21.70
CA SER A 181 2.05 -0.62 -22.67
C SER A 181 2.07 0.26 -23.92
N ARG A 182 3.13 0.08 -24.72
CA ARG A 182 3.27 0.69 -26.04
C ARG A 182 3.16 -0.39 -27.11
N MET A 183 2.42 -0.11 -28.18
CA MET A 183 2.43 -0.98 -29.37
C MET A 183 3.71 -0.77 -30.18
N MET A 184 4.48 -1.82 -30.37
CA MET A 184 5.69 -1.88 -31.18
C MET A 184 5.45 -2.76 -32.40
N ARG A 185 5.95 -2.31 -33.57
CA ARG A 185 5.92 -3.10 -34.79
C ARG A 185 7.22 -3.89 -34.94
N LEU A 186 7.12 -5.21 -35.04
CA LEU A 186 8.25 -6.11 -35.26
C LEU A 186 8.44 -6.28 -36.77
N GLU A 187 9.33 -5.49 -37.38
CA GLU A 187 9.44 -5.42 -38.84
C GLU A 187 9.81 -6.76 -39.50
N ALA A 188 10.62 -7.60 -38.83
CA ALA A 188 11.03 -8.90 -39.37
C ALA A 188 9.85 -9.85 -39.66
N ILE A 189 8.78 -9.75 -38.86
CA ILE A 189 7.60 -10.65 -38.93
C ILE A 189 6.29 -9.88 -39.18
N HIS A 190 6.36 -8.57 -39.35
CA HIS A 190 5.24 -7.67 -39.64
C HIS A 190 4.10 -7.68 -38.59
N GLU A 191 4.41 -8.10 -37.36
CA GLU A 191 3.45 -8.11 -36.25
C GLU A 191 3.50 -6.80 -35.45
N THR A 192 2.42 -6.50 -34.73
CA THR A 192 2.37 -5.35 -33.82
C THR A 192 1.94 -5.84 -32.45
N VAL A 193 2.81 -5.65 -31.47
CA VAL A 193 2.71 -6.28 -30.16
C VAL A 193 2.91 -5.25 -29.04
N PRO A 194 2.26 -5.43 -27.89
CA PRO A 194 2.41 -4.54 -26.74
C PRO A 194 3.70 -4.86 -25.98
N VAL A 195 4.49 -3.82 -25.71
CA VAL A 195 5.81 -3.92 -25.06
C VAL A 195 6.01 -2.84 -24.00
N TYR A 196 7.01 -3.05 -23.15
CA TYR A 196 7.61 -2.03 -22.31
C TYR A 196 9.06 -1.76 -22.73
N GLU A 197 9.45 -0.49 -22.69
CA GLU A 197 10.79 0.02 -23.00
C GLU A 197 11.25 0.96 -21.87
N GLY A 198 12.56 1.17 -21.74
CA GLY A 198 13.12 2.14 -20.81
C GLY A 198 12.79 1.84 -19.35
N ARG A 199 12.18 2.80 -18.65
CA ARG A 199 11.86 2.70 -17.21
C ARG A 199 10.37 2.57 -16.99
N PHE A 200 9.95 1.53 -16.29
CA PHE A 200 8.55 1.31 -15.91
C PHE A 200 8.44 0.65 -14.54
N ARG A 201 7.24 0.68 -13.95
CA ARG A 201 6.99 0.19 -12.59
C ARG A 201 5.83 -0.78 -12.57
N LEU A 202 6.05 -1.90 -11.90
CA LEU A 202 5.01 -2.87 -11.54
C LEU A 202 4.64 -2.62 -10.08
N LEU A 203 3.33 -2.66 -9.79
CA LEU A 203 2.80 -2.49 -8.44
C LEU A 203 1.97 -3.70 -8.06
N GLU A 204 2.25 -4.31 -6.91
CA GLU A 204 1.43 -5.36 -6.34
C GLU A 204 1.02 -4.95 -4.93
N THR A 205 -0.29 -4.99 -4.66
CA THR A 205 -0.81 -4.61 -3.34
C THR A 205 -1.02 -5.86 -2.51
N ILE A 206 -0.54 -5.84 -1.26
CA ILE A 206 -0.76 -6.91 -0.29
C ILE A 206 -1.54 -6.37 0.90
N THR A 207 -2.40 -7.22 1.46
CA THR A 207 -3.11 -6.98 2.72
C THR A 207 -2.61 -7.97 3.76
N LEU A 208 -2.03 -7.46 4.85
CA LEU A 208 -1.57 -8.30 5.94
C LEU A 208 -2.75 -9.00 6.62
N ALA A 209 -2.60 -10.30 6.85
CA ALA A 209 -3.52 -11.12 7.62
C ALA A 209 -3.67 -10.64 9.09
N GLY A 210 -4.58 -11.27 9.83
CA GLY A 210 -4.80 -10.96 11.24
C GLY A 210 -3.60 -11.31 12.12
N ALA A 211 -3.49 -10.66 13.29
CA ALA A 211 -2.35 -10.83 14.20
C ALA A 211 -2.05 -12.30 14.54
N GLN A 212 -3.09 -13.11 14.76
CA GLN A 212 -2.94 -14.54 15.08
C GLN A 212 -2.31 -15.36 13.94
N GLN A 213 -2.59 -15.00 12.69
CA GLN A 213 -2.07 -15.71 11.52
C GLN A 213 -0.63 -15.29 11.19
N ILE A 214 -0.31 -14.00 11.42
CA ILE A 214 1.02 -13.45 11.11
C ILE A 214 2.04 -13.81 12.19
N GLU A 215 1.70 -13.75 13.48
CA GLU A 215 2.69 -13.85 14.56
C GLU A 215 3.60 -15.10 14.47
N PRO A 216 3.11 -16.30 14.12
CA PRO A 216 3.97 -17.49 13.96
C PRO A 216 4.95 -17.44 12.77
N LEU A 217 4.76 -16.49 11.85
CA LEU A 217 5.52 -16.35 10.60
C LEU A 217 6.59 -15.25 10.70
N LEU A 218 6.64 -14.53 11.82
CA LEU A 218 7.60 -13.48 12.05
C LEU A 218 8.94 -14.03 12.54
N ASP A 219 10.03 -13.38 12.14
CA ASP A 219 11.35 -13.67 12.70
C ASP A 219 11.50 -13.14 14.15
N ALA A 220 12.66 -13.37 14.76
CA ALA A 220 12.97 -12.89 16.11
C ALA A 220 12.89 -11.36 16.28
N ASN A 221 13.05 -10.61 15.19
CA ASN A 221 12.94 -9.15 15.14
C ASN A 221 11.55 -8.68 14.70
N ARG A 222 10.55 -9.57 14.68
CA ARG A 222 9.18 -9.32 14.21
C ARG A 222 9.09 -8.91 12.74
N ASN A 223 10.04 -9.31 11.90
CA ASN A 223 9.97 -9.04 10.47
C ASN A 223 9.22 -10.15 9.73
N LEU A 224 8.41 -9.74 8.76
CA LEU A 224 7.81 -10.62 7.77
C LEU A 224 8.60 -10.47 6.47
N THR A 225 9.03 -11.59 5.90
CA THR A 225 9.62 -11.61 4.55
C THR A 225 8.55 -11.97 3.53
N VAL A 226 8.43 -11.13 2.50
CA VAL A 226 7.59 -11.40 1.32
C VAL A 226 8.53 -11.68 0.16
N SER A 227 8.44 -12.87 -0.43
CA SER A 227 9.29 -13.27 -1.56
C SER A 227 8.51 -13.13 -2.86
N GLY A 228 9.21 -12.79 -3.94
CA GLY A 228 8.64 -12.74 -5.28
C GLY A 228 9.63 -13.13 -6.36
N GLU A 229 9.09 -13.44 -7.54
CA GLU A 229 9.84 -13.72 -8.75
C GLU A 229 9.33 -12.84 -9.89
N LEU A 230 10.27 -12.18 -10.57
CA LEU A 230 10.03 -11.53 -11.85
C LEU A 230 10.57 -12.43 -12.95
N ARG A 231 9.67 -12.95 -13.78
CA ARG A 231 10.00 -13.69 -14.99
C ARG A 231 9.81 -12.79 -16.20
N TYR A 232 10.78 -12.77 -17.11
CA TYR A 232 10.72 -11.95 -18.32
C TYR A 232 11.47 -12.61 -19.48
N GLN A 233 11.21 -12.12 -20.69
CA GLN A 233 12.04 -12.34 -21.86
C GLN A 233 12.37 -10.98 -22.45
N ALA A 234 13.65 -10.62 -22.43
CA ALA A 234 14.11 -9.39 -23.07
C ALA A 234 14.42 -9.67 -24.55
N CYS A 235 14.14 -8.69 -25.39
CA CYS A 235 14.47 -8.71 -26.81
C CYS A 235 15.17 -7.40 -27.18
N ASP A 236 16.08 -7.47 -28.14
CA ASP A 236 16.57 -6.29 -28.85
C ASP A 236 15.92 -6.19 -30.24
N ASP A 237 16.49 -5.40 -31.14
CA ASP A 237 15.97 -5.20 -32.49
C ASP A 237 16.19 -6.40 -33.43
N HIS A 238 16.97 -7.40 -33.01
CA HIS A 238 17.39 -8.54 -33.83
C HIS A 238 16.83 -9.86 -33.30
N GLU A 239 16.87 -10.06 -31.99
CA GLU A 239 16.50 -11.32 -31.37
C GLU A 239 15.85 -11.16 -30.00
N CYS A 240 15.13 -12.22 -29.60
CA CYS A 240 14.68 -12.39 -28.23
C CYS A 240 15.63 -13.35 -27.50
N PHE A 241 16.16 -12.90 -26.37
CA PHE A 241 17.06 -13.69 -25.54
C PHE A 241 16.32 -14.83 -24.82
N VAL A 242 17.08 -15.69 -24.16
CA VAL A 242 16.50 -16.73 -23.30
C VAL A 242 15.70 -16.09 -22.15
N PRO A 243 14.53 -16.64 -21.79
CA PRO A 243 13.77 -16.15 -20.64
C PRO A 243 14.56 -16.27 -19.34
N GLU A 244 14.41 -15.28 -18.47
CA GLU A 244 15.11 -15.17 -17.20
C GLU A 244 14.11 -15.02 -16.05
N SER A 245 14.49 -15.53 -14.87
CA SER A 245 13.75 -15.38 -13.62
C SER A 245 14.67 -14.76 -12.58
N VAL A 246 14.22 -13.67 -11.95
CA VAL A 246 14.96 -12.98 -10.88
C VAL A 246 14.11 -13.01 -9.62
N ARG A 247 14.68 -13.54 -8.54
CA ARG A 247 14.05 -13.54 -7.23
C ARG A 247 14.34 -12.25 -6.49
N MET A 248 13.36 -11.77 -5.75
CA MET A 248 13.47 -10.61 -4.87
C MET A 248 12.69 -10.85 -3.59
N LYS A 249 12.96 -9.99 -2.60
CA LYS A 249 12.28 -10.03 -1.31
C LYS A 249 11.99 -8.62 -0.82
N TRP A 250 10.91 -8.51 -0.07
CA TRP A 250 10.61 -7.38 0.78
C TRP A 250 10.66 -7.82 2.23
N THR A 251 11.13 -6.95 3.11
CA THR A 251 11.16 -7.20 4.54
C THR A 251 10.43 -6.08 5.25
N VAL A 252 9.31 -6.43 5.88
CA VAL A 252 8.45 -5.45 6.56
C VAL A 252 8.43 -5.76 8.05
N HIS A 253 8.67 -4.73 8.87
CA HIS A 253 8.64 -4.88 10.32
C HIS A 253 7.19 -4.85 10.82
N VAL A 254 6.73 -5.87 11.54
CA VAL A 254 5.33 -5.97 11.98
C VAL A 254 5.18 -5.55 13.45
N LEU A 255 4.59 -4.38 13.65
CA LEU A 255 4.23 -3.84 14.95
C LEU A 255 2.94 -4.50 15.50
N PRO A 256 2.87 -4.78 16.81
CA PRO A 256 1.64 -5.24 17.44
C PRO A 256 0.58 -4.13 17.42
N PHE A 257 -0.70 -4.44 17.65
CA PHE A 257 -1.70 -3.39 17.89
C PHE A 257 -1.44 -2.67 19.22
N ASP A 258 -1.65 -1.36 19.24
CA ASP A 258 -1.72 -0.62 20.49
C ASP A 258 -3.03 -0.97 21.22
N ARG A 259 -2.90 -1.55 22.42
CA ARG A 259 -4.01 -1.97 23.28
C ARG A 259 -4.17 -1.07 24.50
N THR A 260 -3.40 0.00 24.57
CA THR A 260 -3.33 0.89 25.73
C THR A 260 -4.55 1.81 25.74
N ARG A 261 -5.48 1.54 26.65
CA ARG A 261 -6.69 2.35 26.83
C ARG A 261 -6.34 3.73 27.40
N ALA A 262 -7.23 4.70 27.16
CA ALA A 262 -7.19 5.98 27.84
C ALA A 262 -7.14 5.83 29.37
N PRO A 263 -6.56 6.79 30.11
CA PRO A 263 -6.62 6.83 31.56
C PRO A 263 -8.07 6.67 32.06
N GLU A 264 -8.27 5.87 33.11
CA GLU A 264 -9.60 5.54 33.64
C GLU A 264 -10.51 6.75 33.87
N PRO A 265 -10.04 7.88 34.44
CA PRO A 265 -10.89 9.07 34.64
C PRO A 265 -11.41 9.70 33.34
N LEU A 266 -10.74 9.46 32.21
CA LEU A 266 -11.09 10.01 30.91
C LEU A 266 -11.97 9.06 30.08
N ARG A 267 -12.14 7.81 30.52
CA ARG A 267 -12.93 6.82 29.79
C ARG A 267 -14.40 7.21 29.82
N ARG A 268 -15.09 6.95 28.71
CA ARG A 268 -16.54 7.07 28.62
C ARG A 268 -17.20 6.24 29.72
N LYS A 269 -18.05 6.88 30.51
CA LYS A 269 -18.95 6.20 31.44
C LYS A 269 -20.22 5.83 30.67
N LEU A 270 -20.66 4.59 30.81
CA LEU A 270 -21.94 4.12 30.31
C LEU A 270 -23.09 4.75 31.10
#